data_AF-A0A9P7FW14-F1
#
_entry.id   AF-A0A9P7FW14-F1
#
_cell.length_a   1.000
_cell.length_b   1.000
_cell.length_c   1.000
_cell.angle_alpha   90.00
_cell.angle_beta   90.00
_cell.angle_gamma   90.00
#
_symmetry.space_group_name_H-M   'P 1'
#
loop_
_entity.id
_entity.type
_entity.pdbx_description
1 polymer ?
#
loop_
_entity_poly.entity_id
_entity_poly.type
_entity_poly.pdbx_seq_one_letter_code
_entity_poly.pdbx_strand_id
1 'polypeptide(L)'
;MLAGKPNPSTFPFTSLNFTARSPSNENSEASLSLTEEELALGLQYDATAGFEPLCDWIRGLQEYSHGRKSSEGWGLSIGSGSQDLLYKAVAALVNPGDSVLVESPVYA
;
A
#
# COMPACT_ATOMS: atom_id res chain seq x y z
N MET A 1 -4.18 -15.78 24.08
CA MET A 1 -3.80 -14.39 24.39
C MET A 1 -3.36 -13.75 23.09
N LEU A 2 -4.20 -12.87 22.53
CA LEU A 2 -3.97 -12.25 21.23
C LEU A 2 -2.74 -11.33 21.28
N ALA A 3 -2.04 -11.22 20.14
CA ALA A 3 -0.98 -10.25 19.89
C ALA A 3 -1.28 -8.92 20.58
N GLY A 4 -0.30 -8.28 21.23
CA GLY A 4 -0.44 -7.08 22.06
C GLY A 4 -0.96 -5.83 21.34
N LYS A 5 -2.16 -5.94 20.76
CA LYS A 5 -2.91 -4.95 20.02
C LYS A 5 -3.66 -4.07 21.04
N PRO A 6 -3.38 -2.76 21.10
CA PRO A 6 -4.12 -1.84 21.96
C PRO A 6 -5.62 -1.87 21.64
N ASN A 7 -6.47 -1.61 22.63
CA ASN A 7 -7.91 -1.51 22.42
C ASN A 7 -8.23 -0.24 21.61
N PRO A 8 -9.10 -0.29 20.56
CA PRO A 8 -9.46 0.90 19.79
C PRO A 8 -9.99 2.08 20.60
N SER A 9 -10.64 1.85 21.75
CA SER A 9 -11.10 2.92 22.65
C SER A 9 -9.97 3.74 23.27
N THR A 10 -8.71 3.32 23.09
CA THR A 10 -7.51 4.03 23.55
C THR A 10 -6.91 4.92 22.46
N PHE A 11 -7.39 4.84 21.22
CA PHE A 11 -6.94 5.69 20.13
C PHE A 11 -7.50 7.11 20.30
N PRO A 12 -6.68 8.17 20.16
CA PRO A 12 -7.10 9.54 20.47
C PRO A 12 -7.85 10.25 19.33
N PHE A 13 -8.10 9.57 18.20
CA PHE A 13 -8.73 10.15 17.01
C PHE A 13 -10.11 9.54 16.79
N THR A 14 -11.13 10.39 16.71
CA THR A 14 -12.53 9.98 16.50
C THR A 14 -13.03 10.19 15.07
N SER A 15 -12.41 11.09 14.31
CA SER A 15 -12.70 11.30 12.90
C SER A 15 -11.53 12.00 12.20
N LEU A 16 -11.40 11.79 10.89
CA LEU A 16 -10.53 12.56 10.02
C LEU A 16 -11.33 13.04 8.81
N ASN A 17 -11.17 14.31 8.45
CA ASN A 17 -11.87 14.93 7.34
C ASN A 17 -10.85 15.59 6.42
N PHE A 18 -10.95 15.30 5.12
CA PHE A 18 -10.04 15.79 4.09
C PHE A 18 -10.85 16.36 2.93
N THR A 19 -10.28 17.31 2.21
CA THR A 19 -10.77 17.71 0.90
C THR A 19 -9.74 17.36 -0.17
N ALA A 20 -10.24 16.90 -1.32
CA ALA A 20 -9.41 16.55 -2.47
C ALA A 20 -9.99 17.16 -3.73
N ARG A 21 -9.13 17.72 -4.60
CA ARG A 21 -9.55 18.21 -5.92
C ARG A 21 -10.04 17.03 -6.76
N SER A 22 -11.15 17.23 -7.46
CA SER A 22 -11.63 16.22 -8.41
C SER A 22 -10.61 16.02 -9.55
N PRO A 23 -10.26 14.77 -9.89
CA PRO A 23 -9.37 14.50 -11.03
C PRO A 23 -10.01 14.84 -12.38
N SER A 24 -11.32 15.06 -12.43
CA SER A 24 -12.07 15.34 -13.67
C SER A 24 -12.51 16.80 -13.81
N ASN A 25 -12.43 17.60 -12.75
CA ASN A 25 -12.80 19.02 -12.78
C ASN A 25 -12.03 19.79 -11.71
N GLU A 26 -11.09 20.62 -12.17
CA GLU A 26 -10.15 21.36 -11.32
C GLU A 26 -10.82 22.37 -10.38
N ASN A 27 -12.04 22.81 -10.70
CA ASN A 27 -12.83 23.76 -9.92
C ASN A 27 -13.77 23.08 -8.93
N SER A 28 -13.76 21.76 -8.85
CA SER A 28 -14.58 20.99 -7.90
C SER A 28 -13.72 20.22 -6.91
N GLU A 29 -14.16 20.20 -5.66
CA GLU A 29 -13.54 19.42 -4.58
C GLU A 29 -14.51 18.37 -4.06
N ALA A 30 -13.97 17.24 -3.62
CA ALA A 30 -14.67 16.19 -2.90
C ALA A 30 -14.28 16.26 -1.42
N SER A 31 -15.27 16.18 -0.53
CA SER A 31 -15.05 15.99 0.90
C SER A 31 -15.01 14.51 1.21
N LEU A 32 -13.99 14.08 1.94
CA LEU A 32 -13.75 12.70 2.37
C LEU A 32 -13.73 12.68 3.90
N SER A 33 -14.47 11.77 4.50
CA SER A 33 -14.56 11.61 5.94
C SER A 33 -14.29 10.15 6.30
N LEU A 34 -13.45 9.94 7.32
CA LEU A 34 -13.21 8.63 7.92
C LEU A 34 -13.96 8.54 9.25
N THR A 35 -14.75 7.47 9.42
CA THR A 35 -15.49 7.20 10.66
C THR A 35 -14.57 6.65 11.75
N GLU A 36 -15.05 6.64 13.00
CA GLU A 36 -14.31 6.05 14.13
C GLU A 36 -14.01 4.56 13.88
N GLU A 37 -14.92 3.83 13.25
CA GLU A 37 -14.71 2.42 12.90
C GLU A 37 -13.63 2.24 11.83
N GLU A 38 -13.59 3.11 10.81
CA GLU A 38 -12.55 3.09 9.78
C GLU A 38 -11.18 3.47 10.36
N LEU A 39 -11.15 4.44 11.27
CA LEU A 39 -9.94 4.82 12.00
C LEU A 39 -9.47 3.71 12.94
N ALA A 40 -10.38 2.99 13.59
CA ALA A 40 -10.03 1.85 14.44
C ALA A 40 -9.30 0.76 13.66
N LEU A 41 -9.63 0.56 12.39
CA LEU A 41 -8.90 -0.34 11.49
C LEU A 41 -7.53 0.24 11.12
N GLY A 42 -7.49 1.49 10.63
CA GLY A 42 -6.26 2.10 10.13
C GLY A 42 -5.20 2.43 11.20
N LEU A 43 -5.62 2.65 12.45
CA LEU A 43 -4.72 2.94 13.58
C LEU A 43 -4.20 1.68 14.29
N GLN A 44 -4.73 0.52 13.95
CA GLN A 44 -4.34 -0.76 14.54
C GLN A 44 -3.20 -1.42 13.75
N TYR A 45 -2.43 -2.29 14.42
CA TYR A 45 -1.51 -3.18 13.73
C TYR A 45 -2.23 -4.09 12.74
N ASP A 46 -1.67 -4.20 11.54
CA ASP A 46 -2.23 -4.98 10.45
C ASP A 46 -1.22 -5.98 9.85
N ALA A 47 -1.64 -6.70 8.83
CA ALA A 47 -0.82 -7.63 8.07
C ALA A 47 0.40 -6.94 7.46
N THR A 48 1.55 -7.62 7.47
CA THR A 48 2.79 -7.12 6.87
C THR A 48 2.65 -6.82 5.37
N ALA A 49 1.76 -7.53 4.68
CA ALA A 49 1.47 -7.30 3.27
C ALA A 49 0.80 -5.95 3.00
N GLY A 50 0.15 -5.35 4.00
CA GLY A 50 -0.61 -4.10 3.89
C GLY A 50 -2.08 -4.27 4.26
N PHE A 51 -2.78 -3.14 4.31
CA PHE A 51 -4.22 -3.08 4.59
C PHE A 51 -5.02 -3.74 3.46
N GLU A 52 -5.78 -4.79 3.78
CA GLU A 52 -6.39 -5.67 2.76
C GLU A 52 -7.24 -4.93 1.72
N PRO A 53 -8.14 -3.98 2.07
CA PRO A 53 -8.89 -3.23 1.07
C PRO A 53 -8.01 -2.43 0.09
N LEU A 54 -6.86 -1.93 0.55
CA LEU A 54 -5.89 -1.28 -0.33
C LEU A 54 -5.19 -2.30 -1.22
N CYS A 55 -4.80 -3.45 -0.66
CA CYS A 55 -4.22 -4.55 -1.43
C CYS A 55 -5.16 -5.02 -2.55
N ASP A 56 -6.46 -5.15 -2.27
CA ASP A 56 -7.49 -5.51 -3.24
C ASP A 56 -7.61 -4.48 -4.36
N TRP A 57 -7.66 -3.19 -3.99
CA TRP A 57 -7.72 -2.11 -4.97
C TRP A 57 -6.50 -2.10 -5.89
N ILE A 58 -5.28 -2.23 -5.31
CA ILE A 58 -4.05 -2.27 -6.11
C ILE A 58 -4.01 -3.53 -6.97
N ARG A 59 -4.48 -4.68 -6.47
CA ARG A 59 -4.55 -5.92 -7.27
C ARG A 59 -5.41 -5.69 -8.51
N GLY A 60 -6.59 -5.10 -8.36
CA GLY A 60 -7.45 -4.73 -9.49
C GLY A 60 -6.77 -3.75 -10.46
N LEU A 61 -6.00 -2.78 -9.95
CA LEU A 61 -5.22 -1.87 -10.79
C LEU A 61 -4.15 -2.61 -11.61
N GLN A 62 -3.49 -3.62 -11.02
CA GLN A 62 -2.51 -4.44 -11.73
C GLN A 62 -3.17 -5.31 -12.81
N GLU A 63 -4.33 -5.91 -12.51
CA GLU A 63 -5.10 -6.68 -13.49
C GLU A 63 -5.55 -5.79 -14.67
N TYR A 64 -6.06 -4.59 -14.37
CA TYR A 64 -6.48 -3.62 -15.38
C TYR A 64 -5.31 -3.13 -16.26
N SER A 65 -4.21 -2.69 -15.64
CA SER A 65 -3.12 -2.01 -16.35
C SER A 65 -2.17 -2.96 -17.08
N HIS A 66 -2.02 -4.19 -16.56
CA HIS A 66 -1.04 -5.16 -17.06
C HIS A 66 -1.68 -6.44 -17.63
N GLY A 67 -3.02 -6.54 -17.66
CA GLY A 67 -3.73 -7.71 -18.18
C GLY A 67 -3.50 -8.99 -17.38
N ARG A 68 -3.01 -8.87 -16.15
CA ARG A 68 -2.74 -9.97 -15.23
C ARG A 68 -4.05 -10.54 -14.69
N LYS A 69 -4.04 -11.80 -14.31
CA LYS A 69 -5.14 -12.44 -13.56
C LYS A 69 -4.64 -12.91 -12.21
N SER A 70 -5.43 -12.68 -11.16
CA SER A 70 -5.18 -13.18 -9.80
C SER A 70 -4.94 -14.70 -9.72
N SER A 71 -5.46 -15.48 -10.67
CA SER A 71 -5.23 -16.92 -10.75
C SER A 71 -3.83 -17.34 -11.23
N GLU A 72 -2.99 -16.41 -11.69
CA GLU A 72 -1.64 -16.70 -12.18
C GLU A 72 -0.60 -16.95 -11.07
N GLY A 73 -1.01 -16.90 -9.79
CA GLY A 73 -0.14 -17.25 -8.67
C GLY A 73 0.84 -16.16 -8.24
N TRP A 74 0.60 -14.90 -8.61
CA TRP A 74 1.36 -13.77 -8.08
C TRP A 74 0.69 -13.19 -6.83
N GLY A 75 1.52 -12.62 -5.96
CA GLY A 75 1.09 -11.90 -4.76
C GLY A 75 1.36 -10.40 -4.86
N LEU A 76 0.86 -9.67 -3.88
CA LEU A 76 1.09 -8.24 -3.74
C LEU A 76 1.53 -7.92 -2.30
N SER A 77 2.40 -6.93 -2.15
CA SER A 77 2.74 -6.34 -0.86
C SER A 77 2.87 -4.83 -1.04
N ILE A 78 2.32 -4.08 -0.11
CA ILE A 78 2.50 -2.64 -0.02
C ILE A 78 3.88 -2.36 0.60
N GLY A 79 4.63 -1.45 0.00
CA GLY A 79 5.92 -0.97 0.53
C GLY A 79 5.87 0.51 0.88
N SER A 80 6.93 1.01 1.49
CA SER A 80 7.04 2.42 1.91
C SER A 80 7.52 3.34 0.78
N GLY A 81 7.47 2.88 -0.47
CA GLY A 81 7.92 3.60 -1.66
C GLY A 81 8.69 2.72 -2.62
N SER A 82 9.01 3.26 -3.81
CA SER A 82 9.70 2.51 -4.86
C SER A 82 11.11 2.08 -4.45
N GLN A 83 11.86 2.91 -3.73
CA GLN A 83 13.21 2.58 -3.28
C GLN A 83 13.22 1.41 -2.28
N ASP A 84 12.27 1.39 -1.34
CA ASP A 84 12.08 0.29 -0.39
C ASP A 84 11.77 -1.03 -1.12
N LEU A 85 10.85 -0.99 -2.08
CA LEU A 85 10.47 -2.16 -2.86
C LEU A 85 11.58 -2.64 -3.80
N LEU A 86 12.35 -1.73 -4.41
CA LEU A 86 13.51 -2.08 -5.22
C LEU A 86 14.59 -2.76 -4.36
N TYR A 87 14.88 -2.20 -3.18
CA TYR A 87 15.81 -2.81 -2.23
C TYR A 87 15.36 -4.22 -1.83
N LYS A 88 14.09 -4.39 -1.45
CA LYS A 88 13.52 -5.70 -1.08
C LYS A 88 13.56 -6.70 -2.23
N ALA A 89 13.27 -6.28 -3.46
CA ALA A 89 13.35 -7.12 -4.63
C ALA A 89 14.78 -7.61 -4.89
N VAL A 90 15.76 -6.70 -4.85
CA VAL A 90 17.18 -7.06 -5.02
C VAL A 90 17.65 -7.98 -3.90
N ALA A 91 17.32 -7.67 -2.64
CA ALA A 91 17.69 -8.50 -1.49
C ALA A 91 17.06 -9.91 -1.54
N ALA A 92 15.88 -10.05 -2.14
CA ALA A 92 15.21 -11.34 -2.30
C ALA A 92 15.76 -12.18 -3.47
N LEU A 93 16.37 -11.54 -4.47
CA LEU A 93 16.74 -12.19 -5.74
C LEU A 93 18.25 -12.32 -5.98
N VAL A 94 19.09 -11.52 -5.30
CA VAL A 94 20.51 -11.36 -5.60
C VAL A 94 21.37 -11.67 -4.38
N ASN A 95 22.35 -12.55 -4.53
CA ASN A 95 23.32 -12.91 -3.51
C ASN A 95 24.65 -12.15 -3.69
N PRO A 96 25.49 -12.10 -2.63
CA PRO A 96 26.85 -11.57 -2.76
C PRO A 96 27.64 -12.30 -3.85
N GLY A 97 28.12 -11.55 -4.85
CA GLY A 97 28.89 -12.06 -5.98
C GLY A 97 28.08 -12.25 -7.27
N ASP A 98 26.74 -12.18 -7.21
CA ASP A 98 25.90 -12.24 -8.40
C ASP A 98 26.07 -10.99 -9.27
N SER A 99 25.97 -11.18 -10.60
CA SER A 99 25.96 -10.08 -11.55
C SER A 99 24.52 -9.63 -11.84
N VAL A 100 24.30 -8.32 -11.89
CA VAL A 100 23.00 -7.70 -12.20
C VAL A 100 23.15 -6.79 -13.41
N LEU A 101 22.25 -6.92 -14.38
CA LEU A 101 22.19 -6.03 -15.54
C LEU A 101 21.42 -4.75 -15.19
N VAL A 102 21.99 -3.59 -15.50
CA VAL A 102 21.36 -2.28 -15.32
C VAL A 102 21.52 -1.44 -16.58
N GLU A 103 20.59 -0.52 -16.81
CA GLU A 103 20.63 0.40 -17.94
C GLU A 103 21.70 1.50 -17.73
N SER A 104 22.11 2.18 -18.81
CA SER A 104 23.06 3.30 -18.74
C SER A 104 22.50 4.50 -19.51
N PRO A 105 22.03 5.58 -18.83
CA PRO A 105 22.03 5.76 -17.38
C PRO A 105 20.94 4.96 -16.67
N VAL A 106 21.17 4.65 -15.38
CA VAL A 106 20.17 4.05 -14.47
C VAL A 106 19.68 5.08 -13.45
N TYR A 107 18.51 4.84 -12.87
CA TYR A 107 18.08 5.49 -11.65
C TYR A 107 19.08 5.21 -10.51
N ALA A 108 19.77 6.26 -10.06
CA ALA A 108 20.83 6.19 -9.05
C ALA A 108 20.29 6.33 -7.62
#